data_AF-A0A934WHF4-F1
#
_entry.id   AF-A0A934WHF4-F1
#
_cell.length_a   1.000
_cell.length_b   1.000
_cell.length_c   1.000
_cell.angle_alpha   90.00
_cell.angle_beta   90.00
_cell.angle_gamma   90.00
#
_symmetry.space_group_name_H-M   'P 1'
#
loop_
_entity.id
_entity.type
_entity.pdbx_description
1 polymer ?
#
loop_
_entity_poly.entity_id
_entity_poly.type
_entity_poly.pdbx_seq_one_letter_code
_entity_poly.pdbx_strand_id
1 'polypeptide(L)'
;NITELYVLNKKTGSEYCLSVDAHPVESVYAIFQEDFNFDGYPDIAMMEFIPSYPPDKFLFWIYDPDEDMYYSTDILDDVYTLPEIDYTDSTTTTYTSWRGELHEQTYKFNGKKWTLIKSETSDISG
;
A
#
# COMPACT_ATOMS: atom_id res chain seq x y z
N ASN A 1 13.98 13.28 -4.77
CA ASN A 1 13.30 13.22 -3.46
C ASN A 1 12.04 14.04 -3.56
N ILE A 2 10.89 13.39 -3.46
CA ILE A 2 9.62 14.07 -3.20
C ILE A 2 9.50 14.18 -1.69
N THR A 3 9.18 15.38 -1.21
CA THR A 3 8.98 15.65 0.20
C THR A 3 7.51 15.87 0.56
N GLU A 4 6.67 16.15 -0.44
CA GLU A 4 5.29 16.57 -0.25
C GLU A 4 4.38 16.04 -1.37
N LEU A 5 3.18 15.60 -1.02
CA LEU A 5 2.09 15.26 -1.93
C LEU A 5 0.87 16.12 -1.61
N TYR A 6 0.38 16.87 -2.61
CA TYR A 6 -0.79 17.73 -2.48
C TYR A 6 -2.05 17.01 -2.98
N VAL A 7 -3.08 16.96 -2.14
CA VAL A 7 -4.35 16.26 -2.41
C VAL A 7 -5.51 17.24 -2.31
N LEU A 8 -6.41 17.23 -3.29
CA LEU A 8 -7.65 18.01 -3.29
C LEU A 8 -8.85 17.06 -3.21
N ASN A 9 -9.61 17.13 -2.13
CA ASN A 9 -10.92 16.50 -2.05
C ASN A 9 -11.92 17.33 -2.85
N LYS A 10 -12.29 16.87 -4.05
CA LYS A 10 -13.23 17.59 -4.93
C LYS A 10 -14.66 17.69 -4.39
N LYS A 11 -15.04 16.84 -3.43
CA LYS A 11 -16.39 16.83 -2.85
C LYS A 11 -16.54 17.90 -1.77
N THR A 12 -15.54 18.05 -0.91
CA THR A 12 -15.55 19.02 0.21
C THR A 12 -14.84 20.33 -0.15
N GLY A 13 -13.92 20.29 -1.12
CA GLY A 13 -13.00 21.38 -1.43
C GLY A 13 -11.76 21.42 -0.52
N SER A 14 -11.61 20.46 0.39
CA SER A 14 -10.50 20.40 1.34
C SER A 14 -9.18 20.06 0.62
N GLU A 15 -8.10 20.72 1.05
CA GLU A 15 -6.75 20.52 0.52
C GLU A 15 -5.83 19.94 1.61
N TYR A 16 -5.01 18.97 1.25
CA TYR A 16 -4.07 18.30 2.14
C TYR A 16 -2.66 18.37 1.57
N CYS A 17 -1.68 18.58 2.44
CA CYS A 17 -0.27 18.41 2.14
C CYS A 17 0.25 17.23 2.98
N LEU A 18 0.53 16.12 2.32
CA LEU A 18 1.02 14.90 2.95
C LEU A 18 2.54 14.94 2.92
N SER A 19 3.17 14.79 4.09
CA SER A 19 4.63 14.66 4.18
C SER A 19 5.04 13.32 3.60
N VAL A 20 6.02 13.35 2.71
CA VAL A 20 6.55 12.20 1.99
C VAL A 20 8.05 12.14 2.23
N ASP A 21 8.61 10.96 2.47
CA ASP A 21 10.06 10.76 2.42
C ASP A 21 10.38 9.67 1.40
N ALA A 22 10.26 10.03 0.12
CA ALA A 22 10.43 9.09 -0.98
C ALA A 22 11.74 9.36 -1.73
N HIS A 23 12.53 8.30 -1.87
CA HIS A 23 13.80 8.28 -2.58
C HIS A 23 13.61 7.56 -3.93
N PRO A 24 13.24 8.28 -5.00
CA PRO A 24 13.05 7.65 -6.30
C PRO A 24 14.36 7.03 -6.78
N VAL A 25 14.31 5.74 -7.15
CA VAL A 25 15.43 5.09 -7.85
C VAL A 25 15.26 5.24 -9.37
N GLU A 26 14.03 5.48 -9.83
CA GLU A 26 13.68 5.75 -11.22
C GLU A 26 12.59 6.84 -11.33
N SER A 27 12.45 7.43 -12.52
CA SER A 27 11.63 8.62 -12.79
C SER A 27 10.11 8.38 -12.84
N VAL A 28 9.60 7.30 -12.23
CA VAL A 28 8.16 6.96 -12.24
C VAL A 28 7.68 6.80 -10.81
N TYR A 29 6.77 7.66 -10.39
CA TYR A 29 5.99 7.48 -9.17
C TYR A 29 4.65 6.89 -9.55
N ALA A 30 4.28 5.79 -8.89
CA ALA A 30 2.93 5.27 -8.95
C ALA A 30 2.17 5.72 -7.69
N ILE A 31 1.05 6.41 -7.91
CA ILE A 31 0.08 6.78 -6.87
C ILE A 31 -1.17 5.96 -7.13
N PHE A 32 -1.67 5.33 -6.08
CA PHE A 32 -2.86 4.50 -6.11
C PHE A 32 -3.88 5.05 -5.12
N GLN A 33 -5.15 4.87 -5.47
CA GLN A 33 -6.27 5.26 -4.64
C GLN A 33 -7.19 4.04 -4.50
N GLU A 34 -7.41 3.59 -3.27
CA GLU A 34 -8.22 2.41 -2.98
C GLU A 34 -8.72 2.46 -1.53
N ASP A 35 -9.77 1.72 -1.18
CA ASP A 35 -10.24 1.57 0.21
C ASP A 35 -9.44 0.45 0.92
N PHE A 36 -8.35 0.78 1.63
CA PHE A 36 -7.43 -0.19 2.22
C PHE A 36 -7.88 -0.70 3.59
N ASN A 37 -8.82 0.00 4.25
CA ASN A 37 -9.31 -0.32 5.59
C ASN A 37 -10.80 -0.70 5.63
N PHE A 38 -11.47 -0.77 4.48
CA PHE A 38 -12.87 -1.15 4.28
C PHE A 38 -13.87 -0.22 4.97
N ASP A 39 -13.56 1.08 5.08
CA ASP A 39 -14.47 2.07 5.66
C ASP A 39 -15.37 2.78 4.62
N GLY A 40 -15.18 2.48 3.33
CA GLY A 40 -15.93 3.03 2.22
C GLY A 40 -15.40 4.37 1.69
N TYR A 41 -14.29 4.86 2.23
CA TYR A 41 -13.59 6.05 1.75
C TYR A 41 -12.28 5.68 1.06
N PRO A 42 -11.91 6.41 0.00
CA PRO A 42 -10.70 6.10 -0.73
C PRO A 42 -9.46 6.64 0.00
N ASP A 43 -8.53 5.73 0.27
CA ASP A 43 -7.22 5.99 0.83
C ASP A 43 -6.16 6.21 -0.27
N ILE A 44 -4.93 6.52 0.12
CA ILE A 44 -3.83 6.79 -0.80
C ILE A 44 -2.65 5.86 -0.52
N ALA A 45 -2.10 5.26 -1.57
CA ALA A 45 -0.80 4.62 -1.54
C ALA A 45 0.15 5.27 -2.56
N MET A 46 1.42 5.42 -2.18
CA MET A 46 2.45 5.93 -3.08
C MET A 46 3.70 5.06 -2.99
N MET A 47 4.26 4.69 -4.15
CA MET A 47 5.52 3.96 -4.21
C MET A 47 6.66 4.78 -3.58
N GLU A 48 7.27 4.24 -2.52
CA GLU A 48 8.36 4.84 -1.73
C GLU A 48 9.71 4.63 -2.43
N PHE A 49 9.97 3.39 -2.86
CA PHE A 49 11.26 2.93 -3.36
C PHE A 49 11.10 1.64 -4.20
N ILE A 50 11.82 1.56 -5.31
CA ILE A 50 12.02 0.34 -6.11
C ILE A 50 13.45 -0.14 -5.82
N PRO A 51 13.69 -1.18 -5.01
CA PRO A 51 15.04 -1.70 -4.87
C PRO A 51 15.51 -2.29 -6.20
N SER A 52 16.83 -2.45 -6.35
CA SER A 52 17.42 -3.21 -7.47
C SER A 52 16.94 -4.67 -7.56
N TYR A 53 16.12 -5.11 -6.61
CA TYR A 53 15.51 -6.43 -6.52
C TYR A 53 14.19 -6.31 -5.73
N PRO A 54 13.07 -6.93 -6.16
CA PRO A 54 11.79 -6.87 -5.45
C PRO A 54 11.94 -7.08 -3.93
N PRO A 55 11.19 -6.33 -3.11
CA PRO A 55 9.86 -5.80 -3.45
C PRO A 55 9.71 -4.27 -3.45
N ASP A 56 8.68 -3.78 -4.13
CA ASP A 56 8.29 -2.36 -4.12
C ASP A 56 7.70 -1.98 -2.75
N LYS A 57 8.25 -0.97 -2.09
CA LYS A 57 7.70 -0.46 -0.82
C LYS A 57 6.75 0.70 -1.08
N PHE A 58 5.65 0.74 -0.33
CA PHE A 58 4.61 1.76 -0.44
C PHE A 58 4.44 2.52 0.88
N LEU A 59 4.22 3.83 0.75
CA LEU A 59 3.70 4.67 1.82
C LEU A 59 2.17 4.71 1.72
N PHE A 60 1.48 4.68 2.86
CA PHE A 60 0.02 4.65 2.94
C PHE A 60 -0.51 5.80 3.78
N TRP A 61 -1.62 6.39 3.32
CA TRP A 61 -2.41 7.37 4.07
C TRP A 61 -3.88 6.98 4.04
N ILE A 62 -4.47 6.86 5.22
CA ILE A 62 -5.89 6.51 5.38
C ILE A 62 -6.69 7.79 5.59
N TYR A 63 -7.85 7.89 4.96
CA TYR A 63 -8.75 9.02 5.14
C TYR A 63 -9.66 8.79 6.35
N ASP A 64 -9.67 9.75 7.28
CA ASP A 64 -10.66 9.82 8.35
C ASP A 64 -11.80 10.76 7.93
N PRO A 65 -13.03 10.24 7.71
CA PRO A 65 -14.16 11.05 7.30
C PRO A 65 -14.77 11.88 8.44
N ASP A 66 -14.54 11.51 9.70
CA ASP A 66 -15.03 12.24 10.87
C ASP A 66 -14.16 13.49 11.12
N GLU A 67 -12.85 13.37 10.89
CA GLU A 67 -11.89 14.45 11.03
C GLU A 67 -11.62 15.22 9.72
N ASP A 68 -12.12 14.73 8.58
CA ASP A 68 -11.83 15.23 7.22
C ASP A 68 -10.32 15.41 7.00
N MET A 69 -9.54 14.35 7.22
CA MET A 69 -8.08 14.40 7.08
C MET A 69 -7.47 13.05 6.74
N TYR A 70 -6.25 13.07 6.21
CA TYR A 70 -5.46 11.87 5.98
C TYR A 70 -4.41 11.69 7.08
N TYR A 71 -4.19 10.45 7.52
CA TYR A 71 -3.10 10.10 8.43
C TYR A 71 -2.20 9.02 7.82
N SER A 72 -0.88 9.18 7.98
CA SER A 72 0.09 8.15 7.57
C SER A 72 -0.06 6.90 8.44
N THR A 73 0.09 5.73 7.85
CA THR A 73 -0.12 4.47 8.57
C THR A 73 0.90 3.39 8.20
N ASP A 74 1.06 2.41 9.09
CA ASP A 74 1.81 1.16 8.93
C ASP A 74 0.88 -0.04 8.64
N ILE A 75 -0.36 0.22 8.18
CA ILE A 75 -1.43 -0.78 7.95
C ILE A 75 -0.96 -2.00 7.13
N LEU A 76 0.07 -1.81 6.30
CA LEU A 76 0.67 -2.74 5.34
C LEU A 76 2.22 -2.71 5.37
N ASP A 77 2.88 -2.35 6.48
CA ASP A 77 4.34 -2.17 6.52
C ASP A 77 5.15 -3.46 6.21
N ASP A 78 4.57 -4.63 6.44
CA ASP A 78 5.15 -5.94 6.09
C ASP A 78 4.75 -6.43 4.70
N VAL A 79 4.01 -5.61 3.93
CA VAL A 79 3.43 -5.98 2.64
C VAL A 79 4.14 -5.23 1.52
N TYR A 80 4.64 -6.01 0.59
CA TYR A 80 5.76 -5.66 -0.28
C TYR A 80 5.36 -5.57 -1.76
N THR A 81 4.05 -5.47 -1.98
CA THR A 81 3.43 -5.14 -3.26
C THR A 81 2.18 -4.33 -2.97
N LEU A 82 1.70 -3.56 -3.95
CA LEU A 82 0.35 -3.01 -3.85
C LEU A 82 -0.65 -4.16 -3.65
N PRO A 83 -1.51 -4.13 -2.62
CA PRO A 83 -2.44 -5.21 -2.37
C PRO A 83 -3.52 -5.24 -3.45
N GLU A 84 -3.71 -6.39 -4.10
CA GLU A 84 -4.94 -6.66 -4.84
C GLU A 84 -6.01 -7.05 -3.82
N ILE A 85 -6.95 -6.13 -3.54
CA ILE A 85 -7.96 -6.33 -2.49
C ILE A 85 -9.11 -7.18 -3.02
N ASP A 86 -9.41 -8.27 -2.30
CA ASP A 86 -10.67 -8.98 -2.37
C ASP A 86 -11.64 -8.42 -1.33
N TYR A 87 -12.63 -7.66 -1.81
CA TYR A 87 -13.68 -7.06 -0.99
C TYR A 87 -14.67 -8.05 -0.40
N THR A 88 -14.75 -9.27 -0.93
CA THR A 88 -15.68 -10.30 -0.44
C THR A 88 -15.19 -10.87 0.88
N ASP A 89 -13.90 -11.19 0.93
CA ASP A 89 -13.27 -11.86 2.07
C ASP A 89 -12.40 -10.93 2.93
N SER A 90 -12.28 -9.65 2.52
CA SER A 90 -11.37 -8.66 3.09
C SER A 90 -9.93 -9.19 3.14
N THR A 91 -9.51 -9.79 2.03
CA THR A 91 -8.20 -10.42 1.87
C THR A 91 -7.38 -9.73 0.79
N THR A 92 -6.07 -9.90 0.83
CA THR A 92 -5.19 -9.55 -0.29
C THR A 92 -4.06 -10.57 -0.38
N THR A 93 -3.59 -10.83 -1.59
CA THR A 93 -2.46 -11.72 -1.83
C THR A 93 -1.32 -10.97 -2.48
N THR A 94 -0.11 -11.15 -1.95
CA THR A 94 1.10 -10.55 -2.49
C THR A 94 2.05 -11.63 -3.00
N TYR A 95 2.81 -11.27 -4.03
CA TYR A 95 3.77 -12.14 -4.68
C TYR A 95 5.15 -11.51 -4.62
N THR A 96 6.11 -12.21 -4.03
CA THR A 96 7.50 -11.76 -3.98
C THR A 96 8.40 -12.87 -4.49
N SER A 97 9.26 -12.56 -5.47
CA SER A 97 10.29 -13.49 -5.91
C SER A 97 11.62 -13.15 -5.23
N TRP A 98 12.26 -14.15 -4.61
CA TRP A 98 13.56 -14.01 -3.96
C TRP A 98 14.41 -15.26 -4.14
N ARG A 99 15.63 -15.11 -4.68
CA ARG A 99 16.62 -16.18 -4.85
C ARG A 99 16.11 -17.44 -5.59
N GLY A 100 15.21 -17.28 -6.56
CA GLY A 100 14.64 -18.42 -7.30
C GLY A 100 13.47 -19.09 -6.58
N GLU A 101 12.97 -18.50 -5.50
CA GLU A 101 11.71 -18.88 -4.86
C GLU A 101 10.64 -17.82 -5.13
N LEU A 102 9.40 -18.26 -5.30
CA LEU A 102 8.21 -17.42 -5.29
C LEU A 102 7.52 -17.58 -3.94
N HIS A 103 7.37 -16.48 -3.21
CA HIS A 103 6.59 -16.40 -1.98
C HIS A 103 5.22 -15.80 -2.30
N GLU A 104 4.17 -16.56 -2.02
CA GLU A 104 2.78 -16.11 -2.07
C GLU A 104 2.28 -15.95 -0.64
N GLN A 105 1.77 -14.77 -0.30
CA GLN A 105 1.32 -14.46 1.05
C GLN A 105 -0.07 -13.82 1.00
N THR A 106 -1.03 -14.44 1.69
CA THR A 106 -2.38 -13.92 1.81
C THR A 106 -2.57 -13.31 3.19
N TYR A 107 -3.11 -12.10 3.21
CA TYR A 107 -3.40 -11.33 4.41
C TYR A 107 -4.91 -11.11 4.53
N LYS A 108 -5.38 -10.96 5.76
CA LYS A 108 -6.76 -10.55 6.06
C LYS A 108 -6.74 -9.30 6.92
N PHE A 109 -7.61 -8.35 6.60
CA PHE A 109 -7.79 -7.17 7.42
C PHE A 109 -8.59 -7.52 8.68
N ASN A 110 -8.12 -7.05 9.84
CA ASN A 110 -8.73 -7.35 11.14
C ASN A 110 -9.45 -6.15 11.79
N GLY A 111 -9.68 -5.07 11.02
CA GLY A 111 -10.22 -3.81 11.51
C GLY A 111 -9.15 -2.78 11.93
N LYS A 112 -7.88 -3.19 11.99
CA LYS A 112 -6.77 -2.28 12.32
C LYS A 112 -5.58 -2.42 11.38
N LYS A 113 -5.21 -3.65 11.03
CA LYS A 113 -4.07 -3.94 10.14
C LYS A 113 -4.29 -5.22 9.35
N TRP A 114 -3.56 -5.33 8.25
CA TRP A 114 -3.47 -6.58 7.52
C TRP A 114 -2.63 -7.59 8.29
N THR A 115 -3.14 -8.81 8.43
CA THR A 115 -2.48 -9.90 9.17
C THR A 115 -2.32 -11.10 8.26
N LEU A 116 -1.12 -11.67 8.20
CA LEU A 116 -0.82 -12.86 7.40
C LEU A 116 -1.68 -14.04 7.87
N ILE A 117 -2.42 -14.66 6.95
CA ILE A 117 -3.26 -15.85 7.19
C ILE A 117 -2.80 -17.08 6.41
N LYS A 118 -2.04 -16.89 5.33
CA LYS A 118 -1.51 -17.97 4.50
C LYS A 118 -0.16 -17.58 3.92
N SER A 119 0.79 -18.50 3.88
CA SER A 119 2.05 -18.31 3.18
C SER A 119 2.45 -19.61 2.49
N GLU A 120 2.76 -19.51 1.20
CA GLU A 120 3.23 -20.60 0.35
C GLU A 120 4.54 -20.19 -0.31
N THR A 121 5.41 -21.17 -0.55
CA THR A 121 6.69 -20.95 -1.23
C THR A 121 6.88 -22.02 -2.28
N SER A 122 7.23 -21.61 -3.49
CA SER A 122 7.44 -22.48 -4.64
C SER A 122 8.81 -22.22 -5.27
N ASP A 123 9.50 -23.28 -5.67
CA ASP A 123 10.74 -23.17 -6.45
C ASP A 123 10.42 -22.77 -7.89
N ILE A 124 11.06 -21.70 -8.36
CA ILE A 124 10.97 -21.18 -9.72
C ILE A 124 12.33 -21.17 -10.45
N SER A 125 13.35 -21.81 -9.86
CA SER A 125 14.67 -21.99 -10.46
C SER A 125 14.67 -23.18 -11.44
N GLY A 126 14.22 -22.90 -12.67
CA GLY A 126 14.31 -23.85 -13.80
C GLY A 126 15.75 -24.12 -14.26
#